data_AF-A0A960UP20-F1
#
_entry.id   AF-A0A960UP20-F1
#
_cell.length_a   1.000
_cell.length_b   1.000
_cell.length_c   1.000
_cell.angle_alpha   90.00
_cell.angle_beta   90.00
_cell.angle_gamma   90.00
#
_symmetry.space_group_name_H-M   'P 1'
#
loop_
_entity.id
_entity.type
_entity.pdbx_description
1 polymer ?
#
loop_
_entity_poly.entity_id
_entity_poly.type
_entity_poly.pdbx_seq_one_letter_code
_entity_poly.pdbx_strand_id
1 'polypeptide(L)'
;MDLATRLQCHVLYKSSISIHLDPFRRQAWVYPWINPSLSVAGSGDCLAGILAASLCRNSDVSAAIATAMELLHAATGSLIHPESSQFPDAIRGALHEVSL
;
A
#
# COMPACT_ATOMS: atom_id res chain seq x y z
N MET A 1 11.54 -3.94 -14.89
CA MET A 1 12.53 -2.87 -14.68
C MET A 1 12.43 -1.75 -15.70
N ASP A 2 12.22 -2.05 -16.99
CA ASP A 2 12.27 -1.05 -18.07
C ASP A 2 11.41 0.21 -17.82
N LEU A 3 10.15 0.07 -17.37
CA LEU A 3 9.27 1.22 -17.16
C LEU A 3 9.74 2.18 -16.05
N ALA A 4 10.05 1.66 -14.86
CA ALA A 4 10.48 2.47 -13.72
C ALA A 4 11.79 3.21 -14.02
N THR A 5 12.75 2.52 -14.64
CA THR A 5 14.03 3.11 -15.03
C THR A 5 13.84 4.17 -16.12
N ARG A 6 12.99 3.92 -17.12
CA ARG A 6 12.72 4.90 -18.19
C ARG A 6 12.02 6.16 -17.69
N LEU A 7 11.10 6.01 -16.75
CA LEU A 7 10.34 7.13 -16.19
C LEU A 7 11.03 7.80 -14.99
N GLN A 8 12.15 7.24 -14.51
CA GLN A 8 12.88 7.73 -13.33
C GLN A 8 11.95 7.91 -12.11
N CYS A 9 11.03 6.96 -11.90
CA CYS A 9 10.07 7.00 -10.81
C CYS A 9 9.87 5.63 -10.16
N HIS A 10 9.47 5.64 -8.88
CA HIS A 10 9.01 4.41 -8.23
C HIS A 10 7.70 3.95 -8.87
N VAL A 11 7.60 2.64 -9.11
CA VAL A 11 6.39 2.04 -9.68
C VAL A 11 5.87 0.97 -8.72
N LEU A 12 4.64 1.12 -8.25
CA LEU A 12 3.91 0.11 -7.49
C LEU A 12 2.84 -0.53 -8.39
N TYR A 13 3.11 -1.73 -8.87
CA TYR A 13 2.14 -2.54 -9.59
C TYR A 13 1.22 -3.24 -8.60
N LYS A 14 -0.06 -2.84 -8.58
CA LYS A 14 -1.09 -3.54 -7.83
C LYS A 14 -1.59 -4.78 -8.57
N SER A 15 -1.65 -5.88 -7.85
CA SER A 15 -2.34 -7.12 -8.25
C SER A 15 -2.60 -7.96 -6.98
N SER A 16 -3.06 -9.19 -7.13
CA SER A 16 -3.12 -10.17 -6.03
C SER A 16 -1.76 -10.39 -5.37
N ILE A 17 -0.67 -10.16 -6.11
CA ILE A 17 0.70 -10.01 -5.62
C ILE A 17 1.20 -8.67 -6.13
N SER A 18 1.44 -7.73 -5.22
CA SER A 18 1.89 -6.38 -5.60
C SER A 18 3.42 -6.33 -5.72
N ILE A 19 3.91 -5.51 -6.65
CA ILE A 19 5.35 -5.38 -6.91
C ILE A 19 5.73 -3.90 -6.88
N HIS A 20 6.69 -3.55 -6.03
CA HIS A 20 7.30 -2.23 -6.01
C HIS A 20 8.67 -2.27 -6.70
N LEU A 21 8.90 -1.33 -7.62
CA LEU A 21 10.16 -1.14 -8.30
C LEU A 21 10.78 0.21 -7.90
N ASP A 22 12.03 0.18 -7.45
CA ASP A 22 12.87 1.36 -7.22
C ASP A 22 13.91 1.47 -8.35
N PRO A 23 13.80 2.50 -9.22
CA PRO A 23 14.71 2.67 -10.34
C PRO A 23 16.09 3.17 -9.94
N PHE A 24 16.21 3.80 -8.76
CA PHE A 24 17.44 4.44 -8.29
C PHE A 24 18.36 3.43 -7.62
N ARG A 25 17.80 2.56 -6.76
CA ARG A 25 18.53 1.47 -6.12
C ARG A 25 18.59 0.20 -6.98
N ARG A 26 17.85 0.17 -8.10
CA ARG A 26 17.68 -1.02 -8.96
C ARG A 26 17.19 -2.22 -8.16
N GLN A 27 16.22 -1.98 -7.28
CA GLN A 27 15.65 -2.98 -6.39
C GLN A 27 14.17 -3.21 -6.70
N ALA A 28 13.68 -4.38 -6.33
CA ALA A 28 12.29 -4.74 -6.40
C ALA A 28 11.86 -5.42 -5.09
N TRP A 29 10.69 -5.05 -4.59
CA TRP A 29 10.03 -5.71 -3.47
C TRP A 29 8.75 -6.38 -3.95
N VAL A 30 8.48 -7.54 -3.39
CA VAL A 30 7.28 -8.32 -3.65
C VAL A 30 6.46 -8.32 -2.38
N TYR A 31 5.18 -8.01 -2.52
CA TYR A 31 4.19 -8.09 -1.44
C TYR A 31 3.23 -9.26 -1.75
N PRO A 32 3.55 -10.49 -1.30
CA PRO A 32 2.80 -11.70 -1.61
C PRO A 32 1.58 -11.89 -0.69
N TRP A 33 1.00 -10.80 -0.19
CA TRP A 33 -0.13 -10.84 0.74
C TRP A 33 -1.44 -10.94 -0.03
N ILE A 34 -1.82 -12.15 -0.41
CA ILE A 34 -3.06 -12.38 -1.14
C ILE A 34 -4.24 -12.07 -0.22
N ASN A 35 -5.05 -11.07 -0.58
CA ASN A 35 -6.29 -10.77 0.11
C ASN A 35 -7.42 -10.44 -0.88
N PRO A 36 -8.32 -11.39 -1.18
CA PRO A 36 -9.43 -11.17 -2.11
C PRO A 36 -10.39 -10.06 -1.69
N SER A 37 -10.46 -9.71 -0.38
CA SER A 37 -11.34 -8.62 0.08
C SER A 37 -10.92 -7.24 -0.44
N LEU A 38 -9.69 -7.10 -0.93
CA LEU A 38 -9.20 -5.88 -1.59
C LEU A 38 -9.55 -5.79 -3.08
N SER A 39 -10.10 -6.85 -3.68
CA SER A 39 -10.40 -6.93 -5.12
C SER A 39 -11.75 -6.30 -5.47
N VAL A 40 -11.85 -5.01 -5.22
CA VAL A 40 -13.08 -4.21 -5.21
C VAL A 40 -12.83 -2.79 -5.70
N ALA A 41 -13.89 -2.06 -6.04
CA ALA A 41 -13.75 -0.63 -6.33
C ALA A 41 -13.33 0.14 -5.08
N GLY A 42 -12.53 1.20 -5.24
CA GLY A 42 -12.12 2.11 -4.16
C GLY A 42 -10.93 1.66 -3.30
N SER A 43 -10.54 0.37 -3.29
CA SER A 43 -9.35 -0.08 -2.54
C SER A 43 -8.06 0.55 -3.05
N GLY A 44 -8.00 0.85 -4.37
CA GLY A 44 -6.91 1.60 -4.98
C GLY A 44 -6.83 3.05 -4.51
N ASP A 45 -7.98 3.71 -4.37
CA ASP A 45 -8.05 5.10 -3.91
C ASP A 45 -7.66 5.21 -2.43
N CYS A 46 -8.08 4.23 -1.62
CA CYS A 46 -7.63 4.10 -0.24
C CYS A 46 -6.12 3.94 -0.15
N LEU A 47 -5.54 3.04 -0.95
CA LEU A 47 -4.08 2.88 -1.00
C LEU A 47 -3.37 4.17 -1.42
N ALA A 48 -3.90 4.89 -2.41
CA ALA A 48 -3.32 6.16 -2.85
C ALA A 48 -3.34 7.22 -1.73
N GLY A 49 -4.43 7.32 -0.96
CA GLY A 49 -4.54 8.20 0.19
C GLY A 49 -3.56 7.83 1.31
N ILE A 50 -3.46 6.54 1.65
CA ILE A 50 -2.50 6.04 2.64
C ILE A 50 -1.06 6.34 2.18
N LEU A 51 -0.73 6.06 0.92
CA LEU A 51 0.59 6.33 0.33
C LEU A 51 0.96 7.80 0.44
N ALA A 52 0.05 8.71 0.06
CA ALA A 52 0.29 10.14 0.16
C ALA A 52 0.60 10.54 1.62
N ALA A 53 -0.19 10.04 2.58
CA ALA A 53 0.03 10.31 3.99
C ALA A 53 1.34 9.70 4.53
N SER A 54 1.71 8.50 4.07
CA SER A 54 2.98 7.84 4.43
C SER A 54 4.20 8.57 3.85
N LEU A 55 4.11 9.10 2.63
CA LEU A 55 5.17 9.90 2.00
C LEU A 55 5.38 11.24 2.70
N CYS A 56 4.33 11.85 3.24
CA CYS A 56 4.47 13.06 4.06
C CYS A 56 5.23 12.81 5.38
N ARG A 57 5.29 11.56 5.85
CA ARG A 57 5.90 11.19 7.14
C ARG A 57 7.27 10.52 7.01
N ASN A 58 7.62 10.01 5.85
CA ASN A 58 8.84 9.25 5.62
C ASN A 58 9.73 9.93 4.58
N SER A 59 11.02 10.02 4.86
CA SER A 59 12.03 10.47 3.89
C SER A 59 12.45 9.38 2.90
N ASP A 60 12.25 8.10 3.23
CA ASP A 60 12.49 6.97 2.32
C ASP A 60 11.17 6.54 1.66
N VAL A 61 11.09 6.69 0.34
CA VAL A 61 9.93 6.34 -0.49
C VAL A 61 9.61 4.85 -0.43
N SER A 62 10.63 3.99 -0.38
CA SER A 62 10.45 2.54 -0.31
C SER A 62 9.87 2.12 1.04
N ALA A 63 10.33 2.75 2.12
CA ALA A 63 9.73 2.56 3.44
C ALA A 63 8.27 3.04 3.46
N ALA A 64 7.98 4.22 2.89
CA ALA A 64 6.62 4.76 2.82
C ALA A 64 5.65 3.83 2.08
N ILE A 65 6.10 3.23 0.97
CA ILE A 65 5.32 2.26 0.19
C ILE A 65 5.09 0.98 0.99
N ALA A 66 6.13 0.44 1.64
CA ALA A 66 6.00 -0.75 2.48
C ALA A 66 4.98 -0.53 3.62
N THR A 67 5.08 0.57 4.35
CA THR A 67 4.13 0.93 5.42
C THR A 67 2.70 1.09 4.88
N ALA A 68 2.54 1.70 3.70
CA ALA A 68 1.21 1.86 3.12
C ALA A 68 0.57 0.52 2.73
N MET A 69 1.36 -0.40 2.19
CA MET A 69 0.91 -1.77 1.88
C MET A 69 0.54 -2.52 3.17
N GLU A 70 1.41 -2.51 4.17
CA GLU A 70 1.14 -3.16 5.47
C GLU A 70 -0.14 -2.64 6.10
N LEU A 71 -0.35 -1.32 6.12
CA LEU A 71 -1.52 -0.71 6.73
C LEU A 71 -2.81 -1.05 5.98
N LEU A 72 -2.79 -1.06 4.64
CA LEU A 72 -3.95 -1.46 3.83
C LEU A 72 -4.34 -2.93 4.12
N HIS A 73 -3.34 -3.81 4.22
CA HIS A 73 -3.57 -5.22 4.51
C HIS A 73 -4.06 -5.44 5.94
N ALA A 74 -3.47 -4.75 6.93
CA ALA A 74 -3.92 -4.81 8.32
C ALA A 74 -5.37 -4.33 8.46
N ALA A 75 -5.72 -3.20 7.84
CA ALA A 75 -7.08 -2.64 7.84
C ALA A 75 -8.13 -3.56 7.20
N THR A 76 -7.72 -4.51 6.36
CA THR A 76 -8.61 -5.48 5.71
C THR A 76 -8.60 -6.86 6.31
N GLY A 77 -7.64 -7.17 7.20
CA GLY A 77 -7.66 -8.37 8.04
C GLY A 77 -8.87 -8.43 8.97
N SER A 78 -9.47 -7.27 9.27
CA SER A 78 -10.59 -7.11 10.20
C SER A 78 -12.00 -7.39 9.61
N LEU A 79 -12.13 -8.07 8.46
CA LEU A 79 -13.43 -8.41 7.83
C LEU A 79 -14.31 -7.19 7.55
N ILE A 80 -13.86 -6.30 6.67
CA ILE A 80 -14.69 -5.15 6.26
C ILE A 80 -14.83 -5.18 4.74
N HIS A 81 -16.06 -5.40 4.28
CA HIS A 81 -16.40 -5.26 2.87
C HIS A 81 -16.18 -3.78 2.47
N PRO A 82 -15.41 -3.49 1.42
CA PRO A 82 -14.98 -2.13 1.03
C PRO A 82 -16.08 -1.25 0.43
N GLU A 83 -17.30 -1.76 0.27
CA GLU A 83 -18.49 -0.91 0.09
C GLU A 83 -18.93 -0.22 1.39
N SER A 84 -18.38 -0.64 2.54
CA SER A 84 -18.64 0.05 3.79
C SER A 84 -17.78 1.31 3.87
N SER A 85 -18.42 2.41 4.26
CA SER A 85 -17.80 3.68 4.66
C SER A 85 -16.82 3.56 5.85
N GLN A 86 -16.46 2.34 6.27
CA GLN A 86 -15.69 2.02 7.47
C GLN A 86 -14.19 1.84 7.20
N PHE A 87 -13.74 1.86 5.94
CA PHE A 87 -12.31 1.79 5.60
C PHE A 87 -11.43 2.81 6.33
N PRO A 88 -11.84 4.10 6.44
CA PRO A 88 -11.09 5.07 7.24
C PRO A 88 -10.96 4.69 8.72
N ASP A 89 -12.00 4.11 9.31
CA ASP A 89 -12.00 3.68 10.72
C ASP A 89 -11.14 2.42 10.91
N ALA A 90 -11.16 1.50 9.94
CA ALA A 90 -10.30 0.32 9.92
C ALA A 90 -8.81 0.68 9.85
N ILE A 91 -8.46 1.66 9.00
CA ILE A 91 -7.10 2.23 8.92
C ILE A 91 -6.71 2.84 10.26
N ARG A 92 -7.61 3.59 10.90
CA ARG A 92 -7.36 4.17 12.23
C ARG A 92 -7.11 3.10 13.28
N GLY A 93 -7.90 2.02 13.28
CA GLY A 93 -7.71 0.87 14.16
C GLY A 93 -6.34 0.22 13.97
N ALA A 94 -5.97 -0.10 12.73
CA ALA A 94 -4.68 -0.71 12.41
C ALA A 94 -3.48 0.18 12.82
N LEU A 95 -3.60 1.52 12.67
CA LEU A 95 -2.55 2.44 13.15
C LEU A 95 -2.33 2.37 14.67
N HIS A 96 -3.38 2.18 15.46
CA HIS A 96 -3.26 2.02 16.91
C HIS A 96 -2.55 0.72 17.31
N GLU A 97 -2.77 -0.37 16.56
CA GLU A 97 -2.15 -1.67 16.83
C GLU A 97 -0.66 -1.70 16.48
N VAL A 98 -0.22 -0.93 15.47
CA VAL A 98 1.17 -0.87 15.01
C VAL A 98 2.02 0.16 15.81
N SER A 99 1.39 1.02 16.62
CA SER A 99 2.08 2.08 17.40
C SER A 99 2.47 1.65 18.84
N LEU A 100 2.46 0.35 19.14
CA LEU A 100 2.92 -0.25 20.41
C LEU A 100 4.28 -0.93 20.23
#